data_AF-A0A7C6DN93-F1
#
_entry.id   AF-A0A7C6DN93-F1
#
_cell.length_a   1.000
_cell.length_b   1.000
_cell.length_c   1.000
_cell.angle_alpha   90.00
_cell.angle_beta   90.00
_cell.angle_gamma   90.00
#
_symmetry.space_group_name_H-M   'P 1'
#
loop_
_entity.id
_entity.type
_entity.pdbx_description
1 polymer ?
#
loop_
_entity_poly.entity_id
_entity_poly.type
_entity_poly.pdbx_seq_one_letter_code
_entity_poly.pdbx_strand_id
1 'polypeptide(L)'
;MTRNELNDRLPSVVETLVRSVHAHPRLHHLSRVYLPNRDKIIKAIELLRQLLFPGYFGEQGLTSANLPFRIGEIVIELTDILYEQVRCCLRYREQIPGPNGLGDQRYEQCDAEAARIVAAFFDRIPHVREMLADDVQAAFDGDPAAKSTDETIFCYPGVFAISVQRLAHEFHRLNVPLLPRIMTEYAHSLTGIDI
;
A
#
# COMPACT_ATOMS: atom_id res chain seq x y z
N MET A 1 -6.68 44.88 6.73
CA MET A 1 -5.66 43.89 6.36
C MET A 1 -5.71 43.66 4.86
N THR A 2 -4.82 44.30 4.11
CA THR A 2 -4.70 44.13 2.66
C THR A 2 -3.84 42.90 2.33
N ARG A 3 -3.87 42.43 1.07
CA ARG A 3 -3.02 41.32 0.59
C ARG A 3 -1.52 41.63 0.79
N ASN A 4 -1.13 42.90 0.65
CA ASN A 4 0.25 43.34 0.85
C ASN A 4 0.63 43.30 2.34
N GLU A 5 -0.24 43.78 3.23
CA GLU A 5 -0.03 43.69 4.69
C GLU A 5 0.05 42.24 5.21
N LEU A 6 -0.59 41.28 4.51
CA LEU A 6 -0.44 39.86 4.80
C LEU A 6 0.95 39.35 4.37
N ASN A 7 1.39 39.69 3.15
CA ASN A 7 2.67 39.27 2.62
C ASN A 7 3.84 39.77 3.49
N ASP A 8 3.75 41.00 3.98
CA ASP A 8 4.78 41.60 4.85
C ASP A 8 4.90 40.86 6.19
N ARG A 9 3.83 40.18 6.64
CA ARG A 9 3.83 39.38 7.88
C ARG A 9 4.27 37.94 7.68
N LEU A 10 4.26 37.42 6.45
CA LEU A 10 4.57 36.00 6.20
C LEU A 10 5.95 35.57 6.72
N PRO A 11 7.04 36.35 6.57
CA PRO A 11 8.36 35.93 7.09
C PRO A 11 8.35 35.66 8.59
N SER A 12 7.73 36.54 9.39
CA SER A 12 7.63 36.37 10.85
C SER A 12 6.75 35.18 11.24
N VAL A 13 5.67 34.94 10.49
CA VAL A 13 4.82 33.74 10.68
C VAL A 13 5.62 32.47 10.38
N VAL A 14 6.38 32.45 9.29
CA VAL A 14 7.24 31.32 8.92
C VAL A 14 8.27 31.05 10.01
N GLU A 15 8.97 32.07 10.50
CA GLU A 15 9.93 31.90 11.60
C GLU A 15 9.29 31.31 12.87
N THR A 16 8.09 31.80 13.21
CA THR A 16 7.34 31.30 14.37
C THR A 16 6.92 29.84 14.17
N LEU A 17 6.47 29.47 12.98
CA LEU A 17 6.12 28.09 12.64
C LEU A 17 7.35 27.18 12.66
N VAL A 18 8.47 27.60 12.09
CA VAL A 18 9.74 26.84 12.13
C VAL A 18 10.17 26.61 13.58
N ARG A 19 10.08 27.63 14.43
CA ARG A 19 10.37 27.48 15.86
C ARG A 19 9.43 26.48 16.54
N SER A 20 8.13 26.53 16.23
CA SER A 20 7.13 25.59 16.75
C SER A 20 7.42 24.15 16.32
N VAL A 21 7.85 23.94 15.07
CA VAL A 21 8.27 22.63 14.55
C VAL A 21 9.44 22.09 15.38
N HIS A 22 10.51 22.89 15.57
CA HIS A 22 11.65 22.47 16.38
C HIS A 22 11.29 22.25 17.86
N ALA A 23 10.30 22.96 18.39
CA ALA A 23 9.83 22.80 19.77
C ALA A 23 9.12 21.46 20.03
N HIS A 24 8.60 20.79 18.98
CA HIS A 24 7.86 19.54 19.12
C HIS A 24 8.46 18.39 18.27
N PRO A 25 9.57 17.76 18.71
CA PRO A 25 10.26 16.69 17.98
C PRO A 25 9.44 15.43 17.65
N ARG A 26 8.26 15.29 18.27
CA ARG A 26 7.31 14.18 18.02
C ARG A 26 6.40 14.44 16.82
N LEU A 27 6.25 15.69 16.39
CA LEU A 27 5.34 16.10 15.31
C LEU A 27 6.03 16.22 13.96
N HIS A 28 7.33 15.97 13.89
CA HIS A 28 8.08 16.05 12.64
C HIS A 28 9.06 14.88 12.48
N HIS A 29 9.30 14.49 11.24
CA HIS A 29 10.22 13.42 10.86
C HIS A 29 11.29 13.96 9.91
N LEU A 30 12.12 14.88 10.42
CA LEU A 30 13.15 15.59 9.65
C LEU A 30 14.50 14.89 9.77
N SER A 31 15.22 14.72 8.65
CA SER A 31 16.55 14.12 8.58
C SER A 31 16.64 12.70 9.19
N ARG A 32 15.53 11.96 9.13
CA ARG A 32 15.41 10.58 9.64
C ARG A 32 15.28 9.59 8.48
N VAL A 33 15.02 8.33 8.79
CA VAL A 33 14.73 7.27 7.82
C VAL A 33 13.61 7.68 6.87
N TYR A 34 13.72 7.38 5.58
CA TYR A 34 12.58 7.53 4.68
C TYR A 34 11.44 6.59 5.09
N LEU A 35 10.27 7.17 5.35
CA LEU A 35 9.06 6.40 5.61
C LEU A 35 8.47 5.89 4.29
N PRO A 36 7.71 4.77 4.31
CA PRO A 36 6.97 4.33 3.15
C PRO A 36 5.97 5.40 2.71
N ASN A 37 5.76 5.51 1.40
CA ASN A 37 4.86 6.46 0.78
C ASN A 37 3.44 5.86 0.70
N ARG A 38 2.49 6.47 1.41
CA ARG A 38 1.10 6.01 1.48
C ARG A 38 0.41 5.99 0.11
N ASP A 39 0.63 6.98 -0.74
CA ASP A 39 -0.01 7.06 -2.06
C ASP A 39 0.49 5.94 -2.99
N LYS A 40 1.78 5.59 -2.89
CA LYS A 40 2.35 4.43 -3.60
C LYS A 40 1.77 3.11 -3.09
N ILE A 41 1.54 2.97 -1.79
CA ILE A 41 0.87 1.78 -1.22
C ILE A 41 -0.58 1.68 -1.72
N ILE A 42 -1.32 2.79 -1.74
CA ILE A 42 -2.68 2.82 -2.29
C ILE A 42 -2.68 2.39 -3.75
N LYS A 43 -1.76 2.91 -4.56
CA LYS A 43 -1.58 2.49 -5.95
C LYS A 43 -1.29 0.99 -6.07
N ALA A 44 -0.44 0.43 -5.19
CA ALA A 44 -0.19 -1.00 -5.16
C ALA A 44 -1.45 -1.81 -4.84
N ILE A 45 -2.30 -1.35 -3.91
CA ILE A 45 -3.58 -2.00 -3.61
C ILE A 45 -4.50 -2.03 -4.84
N GLU A 46 -4.57 -0.94 -5.60
CA GLU A 46 -5.37 -0.88 -6.83
C GLU A 46 -4.87 -1.84 -7.92
N LEU A 47 -3.55 -1.94 -8.08
CA LEU A 47 -2.92 -2.88 -9.01
C LEU A 47 -3.12 -4.34 -8.55
N LEU A 48 -2.97 -4.61 -7.25
CA LEU A 48 -3.25 -5.92 -6.67
C LEU A 48 -4.71 -6.31 -6.88
N ARG A 49 -5.66 -5.38 -6.76
CA ARG A 49 -7.07 -5.63 -7.06
C ARG A 49 -7.29 -6.08 -8.51
N GLN A 50 -6.58 -5.48 -9.47
CA GLN A 50 -6.61 -5.93 -10.88
C GLN A 50 -6.01 -7.32 -11.07
N LEU A 51 -4.98 -7.66 -10.30
CA LEU A 51 -4.34 -8.99 -10.34
C LEU A 51 -5.20 -10.08 -9.70
N LEU A 52 -5.90 -9.75 -8.61
CA LEU A 52 -6.81 -10.67 -7.90
C LEU A 52 -8.08 -10.94 -8.72
N PHE A 53 -8.65 -9.89 -9.33
CA PHE A 53 -9.90 -9.93 -10.09
C PHE A 53 -9.73 -9.38 -11.52
N PRO A 54 -8.97 -10.06 -12.41
CA PRO A 54 -8.75 -9.59 -13.77
C PRO A 54 -10.07 -9.43 -14.53
N GLY A 55 -10.30 -8.26 -15.12
CA GLY A 55 -11.51 -7.94 -15.89
C GLY A 55 -12.58 -7.16 -15.10
N TYR A 56 -12.50 -7.08 -13.77
CA TYR A 56 -13.43 -6.27 -12.96
C TYR A 56 -12.94 -4.84 -12.73
N PHE A 57 -11.63 -4.65 -12.69
CA PHE A 57 -11.00 -3.37 -12.37
C PHE A 57 -9.91 -3.05 -13.40
N GLY A 58 -9.61 -1.76 -13.54
CA GLY A 58 -8.61 -1.28 -14.51
C GLY A 58 -9.20 -1.08 -15.91
N GLU A 59 -8.36 -1.28 -16.92
CA GLU A 59 -8.73 -1.06 -18.32
C GLU A 59 -9.65 -2.16 -18.84
N GLN A 60 -10.66 -1.76 -19.62
CA GLN A 60 -11.57 -2.69 -20.29
C GLN A 60 -10.88 -3.38 -21.48
N GLY A 61 -11.44 -4.51 -21.93
CA GLY A 61 -10.92 -5.23 -23.11
C GLY A 61 -9.88 -6.32 -22.79
N LEU A 62 -9.87 -6.81 -21.56
CA LEU A 62 -9.09 -8.01 -21.22
C LEU A 62 -9.69 -9.23 -21.93
N THR A 63 -8.84 -9.98 -22.61
CA THR A 63 -9.16 -11.20 -23.34
C THR A 63 -8.17 -12.29 -22.96
N SER A 64 -8.50 -13.56 -23.18
CA SER A 64 -7.57 -14.65 -22.93
C SER A 64 -6.26 -14.52 -23.72
N ALA A 65 -6.27 -13.83 -24.86
CA ALA A 65 -5.10 -13.61 -25.70
C ALA A 65 -4.14 -12.54 -25.16
N ASN A 66 -4.67 -11.46 -24.56
CA ASN A 66 -3.85 -10.37 -24.03
C ASN A 66 -3.55 -10.49 -22.52
N LEU A 67 -4.20 -11.43 -21.83
CA LEU A 67 -4.07 -11.65 -20.39
C LEU A 67 -2.60 -11.80 -19.93
N PRO A 68 -1.73 -12.63 -20.55
CA PRO A 68 -0.36 -12.78 -20.07
C PRO A 68 0.44 -11.48 -20.11
N PHE A 69 0.24 -10.66 -21.14
CA PHE A 69 0.91 -9.37 -21.29
C PHE A 69 0.45 -8.39 -20.21
N ARG A 70 -0.87 -8.28 -20.00
CA ARG A 70 -1.41 -7.37 -19.00
C ARG A 70 -1.00 -7.76 -17.58
N ILE A 71 -1.04 -9.04 -17.26
CA ILE A 71 -0.58 -9.53 -15.95
C ILE A 71 0.92 -9.26 -15.77
N GLY A 72 1.73 -9.46 -16.82
CA GLY A 72 3.15 -9.14 -16.80
C GLY A 72 3.43 -7.66 -16.50
N GLU A 73 2.73 -6.74 -17.17
CA GLU A 73 2.85 -5.29 -16.93
C GLU A 73 2.52 -4.92 -15.48
N ILE A 74 1.40 -5.42 -14.95
CA ILE A 74 0.97 -5.17 -13.56
C ILE A 74 2.01 -5.70 -12.57
N VAL A 75 2.54 -6.91 -12.81
CA VAL A 75 3.54 -7.53 -11.92
C VAL A 75 4.85 -6.74 -11.91
N ILE A 76 5.30 -6.21 -13.06
CA ILE A 76 6.50 -5.36 -13.12
C ILE A 76 6.29 -4.08 -12.30
N GLU A 77 5.18 -3.37 -12.54
CA GLU A 77 4.89 -2.13 -11.81
C GLU A 77 4.74 -2.38 -10.29
N LEU A 78 4.04 -3.46 -9.92
CA LEU A 78 3.93 -3.86 -8.51
C LEU A 78 5.27 -4.20 -7.89
N THR A 79 6.16 -4.87 -8.61
CA THR A 79 7.48 -5.24 -8.10
C THR A 79 8.26 -3.99 -7.72
N ASP A 80 8.31 -2.98 -8.59
CA ASP A 80 9.01 -1.72 -8.32
C ASP A 80 8.43 -0.98 -7.12
N ILE A 81 7.09 -0.87 -7.05
CA ILE A 81 6.42 -0.18 -5.94
C ILE A 81 6.67 -0.93 -4.63
N LEU A 82 6.37 -2.23 -4.58
CA LEU A 82 6.44 -3.03 -3.36
C LEU A 82 7.88 -3.15 -2.87
N TYR A 83 8.86 -3.33 -3.76
CA TYR A 83 10.28 -3.36 -3.38
C TYR A 83 10.68 -2.08 -2.65
N GLU A 84 10.37 -0.93 -3.23
CA GLU A 84 10.67 0.36 -2.62
C GLU A 84 9.97 0.56 -1.27
N GLN A 85 8.68 0.21 -1.17
CA GLN A 85 7.93 0.41 0.07
C GLN A 85 8.37 -0.54 1.17
N VAL A 86 8.58 -1.82 0.87
CA VAL A 86 9.09 -2.82 1.82
C VAL A 86 10.48 -2.41 2.31
N ARG A 87 11.36 -1.98 1.39
CA ARG A 87 12.70 -1.48 1.73
C ARG A 87 12.65 -0.31 2.71
N CYS A 88 11.79 0.69 2.46
CA CYS A 88 11.59 1.80 3.40
C CYS A 88 11.09 1.32 4.78
N CYS A 89 10.17 0.35 4.81
CA CYS A 89 9.67 -0.25 6.04
C CYS A 89 10.78 -0.97 6.83
N LEU A 90 11.61 -1.78 6.17
CA LEU A 90 12.73 -2.48 6.80
C LEU A 90 13.77 -1.50 7.34
N ARG A 91 14.17 -0.51 6.55
CA ARG A 91 15.11 0.53 7.01
C ARG A 91 14.56 1.34 8.18
N TYR A 92 13.23 1.54 8.24
CA TYR A 92 12.56 2.16 9.38
C TYR A 92 12.69 1.32 10.65
N ARG A 93 12.51 0.00 10.57
CA ARG A 93 12.71 -0.91 11.71
C ARG A 93 14.13 -0.82 12.25
N GLU A 94 15.11 -0.81 11.36
CA GLU A 94 16.53 -0.74 11.70
C GLU A 94 17.02 0.69 12.04
N GLN A 95 16.13 1.70 11.99
CA GLN A 95 16.42 3.12 12.25
C GLN A 95 17.59 3.67 11.42
N ILE A 96 17.71 3.27 10.15
CA ILE A 96 18.85 3.62 9.29
C ILE A 96 18.65 5.02 8.67
N PRO A 97 19.52 6.02 8.94
CA PRO A 97 19.28 7.41 8.55
C PRO A 97 19.63 7.71 7.08
N GLY A 98 18.72 8.37 6.36
CA GLY A 98 18.96 9.11 5.10
C GLY A 98 19.51 8.32 3.90
N PRO A 99 19.82 8.98 2.77
CA PRO A 99 20.35 8.31 1.56
C PRO A 99 21.88 8.08 1.60
N ASN A 100 22.59 8.58 2.60
CA ASN A 100 24.06 8.62 2.63
C ASN A 100 24.67 7.40 3.35
N GLY A 101 24.25 6.21 2.96
CA GLY A 101 24.70 4.92 3.50
C GLY A 101 25.74 4.19 2.64
N LEU A 102 26.52 4.89 1.82
CA LEU A 102 27.52 4.27 0.96
C LEU A 102 28.51 3.45 1.82
N GLY A 103 28.44 2.13 1.71
CA GLY A 103 29.29 1.18 2.45
C GLY A 103 28.71 0.66 3.78
N ASP A 104 27.46 0.98 4.14
CA ASP A 104 26.80 0.40 5.31
C ASP A 104 26.07 -0.90 4.93
N GLN A 105 26.60 -2.02 5.44
CA GLN A 105 26.08 -3.38 5.19
C GLN A 105 24.59 -3.54 5.51
N ARG A 106 24.03 -2.71 6.41
CA ARG A 106 22.60 -2.77 6.75
C ARG A 106 21.71 -2.32 5.61
N TYR A 107 22.18 -1.43 4.72
CA TYR A 107 21.44 -1.06 3.50
C TYR A 107 21.33 -2.26 2.57
N GLU A 108 22.45 -2.91 2.28
CA GLU A 108 22.48 -4.08 1.39
C GLU A 108 21.63 -5.23 1.95
N GLN A 109 21.65 -5.44 3.27
CA GLN A 109 20.80 -6.42 3.93
C GLN A 109 19.30 -6.09 3.80
N CYS A 110 18.90 -4.83 4.01
CA CYS A 110 17.51 -4.41 3.83
C CYS A 110 17.04 -4.56 2.39
N ASP A 111 17.91 -4.26 1.42
CA ASP A 111 17.59 -4.34 -0.02
C ASP A 111 17.44 -5.80 -0.46
N ALA A 112 18.37 -6.68 -0.04
CA ALA A 112 18.26 -8.12 -0.29
C ALA A 112 17.02 -8.73 0.38
N GLU A 113 16.74 -8.34 1.62
CA GLU A 113 15.56 -8.81 2.35
C GLU A 113 14.25 -8.31 1.74
N ALA A 114 14.20 -7.05 1.27
CA ALA A 114 13.04 -6.51 0.56
C ALA A 114 12.77 -7.30 -0.72
N ALA A 115 13.79 -7.60 -1.52
CA ALA A 115 13.67 -8.42 -2.71
C ALA A 115 13.12 -9.82 -2.39
N ARG A 116 13.65 -10.46 -1.33
CA ARG A 116 13.20 -11.78 -0.87
C ARG A 116 11.74 -11.76 -0.42
N ILE A 117 11.34 -10.74 0.34
CA ILE A 117 9.96 -10.57 0.84
C ILE A 117 8.99 -10.36 -0.32
N VAL A 118 9.34 -9.50 -1.30
CA VAL A 118 8.48 -9.23 -2.45
C VAL A 118 8.31 -10.48 -3.32
N ALA A 119 9.39 -11.23 -3.58
CA ALA A 119 9.31 -12.50 -4.29
C ALA A 119 8.39 -13.49 -3.56
N ALA A 120 8.62 -13.68 -2.25
CA ALA A 120 7.78 -14.56 -1.42
C ALA A 120 6.31 -14.12 -1.39
N PHE A 121 6.04 -12.82 -1.40
CA PHE A 121 4.67 -12.29 -1.48
C PHE A 121 4.00 -12.65 -2.81
N PHE A 122 4.69 -12.49 -3.95
CA PHE A 122 4.14 -12.88 -5.25
C PHE A 122 3.82 -14.37 -5.33
N ASP A 123 4.66 -15.23 -4.76
CA ASP A 123 4.41 -16.68 -4.67
C ASP A 123 3.12 -17.03 -3.90
N ARG A 124 2.64 -16.13 -3.03
CA ARG A 124 1.40 -16.31 -2.26
C ARG A 124 0.15 -15.81 -2.97
N ILE A 125 0.27 -14.98 -4.00
CA ILE A 125 -0.89 -14.38 -4.69
C ILE A 125 -1.86 -15.45 -5.25
N PRO A 126 -1.40 -16.54 -5.91
CA PRO A 126 -2.31 -17.57 -6.39
C PRO A 126 -3.18 -18.16 -5.27
N HIS A 127 -2.59 -18.43 -4.11
CA HIS A 127 -3.32 -18.94 -2.96
C HIS A 127 -4.28 -17.91 -2.35
N VAL A 128 -3.91 -16.62 -2.32
CA VAL A 128 -4.82 -15.55 -1.92
C VAL A 128 -6.03 -15.48 -2.85
N ARG A 129 -5.84 -15.70 -4.16
CA ARG A 129 -6.95 -15.77 -5.13
C ARG A 129 -7.89 -16.94 -4.87
N GLU A 130 -7.37 -18.11 -4.49
CA GLU A 130 -8.19 -19.26 -4.09
C GLU A 130 -9.07 -18.91 -2.88
N MET A 131 -8.47 -18.35 -1.81
CA MET A 131 -9.23 -17.93 -0.63
C MET A 131 -10.30 -16.88 -0.96
N LEU A 132 -10.00 -15.95 -1.86
CA LEU A 132 -10.95 -14.91 -2.26
C LEU A 132 -12.08 -15.43 -3.15
N ALA A 133 -11.85 -16.51 -3.91
CA ALA A 133 -12.94 -17.17 -4.63
C ALA A 133 -13.98 -17.71 -3.64
N ASP A 134 -13.53 -18.33 -2.54
CA ASP A 134 -14.41 -18.81 -1.48
C ASP A 134 -15.11 -17.64 -0.74
N ASP A 135 -14.41 -16.54 -0.46
CA ASP A 135 -15.02 -15.36 0.17
C ASP A 135 -16.11 -14.72 -0.71
N VAL A 136 -15.86 -14.63 -2.02
CA VAL A 136 -16.84 -14.10 -2.98
C VAL A 136 -18.07 -15.00 -3.02
N GLN A 137 -17.88 -16.32 -3.06
CA GLN A 137 -18.99 -17.27 -3.03
C GLN A 137 -19.77 -17.16 -1.72
N ALA A 138 -19.08 -17.07 -0.58
CA ALA A 138 -19.71 -16.91 0.73
C ALA A 138 -20.47 -15.58 0.85
N ALA A 139 -19.96 -14.49 0.28
CA ALA A 139 -20.65 -13.21 0.24
C ALA A 139 -21.94 -13.28 -0.60
N PHE A 140 -21.89 -13.98 -1.73
CA PHE A 140 -23.07 -14.22 -2.57
C PHE A 140 -24.10 -15.10 -1.88
N ASP A 141 -23.69 -16.25 -1.32
CA ASP A 141 -24.58 -17.18 -0.63
C ASP A 141 -25.17 -16.58 0.66
N GLY A 142 -24.42 -15.68 1.31
CA GLY A 142 -24.80 -15.01 2.54
C GLY A 142 -25.81 -13.87 2.40
N ASP A 143 -26.01 -13.34 1.18
CA ASP A 143 -26.98 -12.29 0.89
C ASP A 143 -28.03 -12.76 -0.14
N PRO A 144 -29.25 -13.14 0.30
CA PRO A 144 -30.33 -13.53 -0.59
C PRO A 144 -30.74 -12.46 -1.62
N ALA A 145 -30.36 -11.20 -1.43
CA ALA A 145 -30.64 -10.12 -2.38
C ALA A 145 -29.63 -10.07 -3.54
N ALA A 146 -28.41 -10.59 -3.35
CA ALA A 146 -27.35 -10.59 -4.35
C ALA A 146 -27.78 -11.26 -5.66
N LYS A 147 -27.47 -10.64 -6.80
CA LYS A 147 -27.88 -11.16 -8.12
C LYS A 147 -26.81 -12.01 -8.79
N SER A 148 -25.54 -11.76 -8.50
CA SER A 148 -24.43 -12.55 -9.01
C SER A 148 -23.18 -12.33 -8.18
N THR A 149 -22.21 -13.23 -8.34
CA THR A 149 -20.85 -13.04 -7.82
C THR A 149 -20.19 -11.78 -8.41
N ASP A 150 -20.55 -11.38 -9.64
CA ASP A 150 -20.04 -10.14 -10.24
C ASP A 150 -20.42 -8.90 -9.43
N GLU A 151 -21.68 -8.82 -8.98
CA GLU A 151 -22.17 -7.75 -8.12
C GLU A 151 -21.40 -7.71 -6.80
N THR A 152 -21.13 -8.88 -6.22
CA THR A 152 -20.36 -8.97 -4.96
C THR A 152 -18.91 -8.49 -5.15
N ILE A 153 -18.22 -8.90 -6.21
CA ILE A 153 -16.84 -8.46 -6.50
C ILE A 153 -16.81 -6.94 -6.74
N PHE A 154 -17.76 -6.43 -7.52
CA PHE A 154 -17.74 -5.05 -7.98
C PHE A 154 -18.13 -4.05 -6.88
N CYS A 155 -19.16 -4.36 -6.10
CA CYS A 155 -19.82 -3.39 -5.22
C CYS A 155 -19.66 -3.65 -3.71
N TYR A 156 -19.32 -4.87 -3.28
CA TYR A 156 -19.44 -5.17 -1.85
C TYR A 156 -18.22 -4.65 -1.07
N PRO A 157 -18.43 -3.76 -0.07
CA PRO A 157 -17.31 -3.20 0.71
C PRO A 157 -16.59 -4.29 1.52
N GLY A 158 -17.32 -5.33 1.96
CA GLY A 158 -16.74 -6.48 2.66
C GLY A 158 -15.73 -7.25 1.81
N VAL A 159 -16.03 -7.49 0.53
CA VAL A 159 -15.12 -8.18 -0.41
C VAL A 159 -13.86 -7.35 -0.62
N PHE A 160 -13.97 -6.04 -0.74
CA PHE A 160 -12.80 -5.16 -0.81
C PHE A 160 -11.97 -5.19 0.48
N ALA A 161 -12.60 -5.06 1.65
CA ALA A 161 -11.91 -5.06 2.94
C ALA A 161 -11.16 -6.38 3.20
N ILE A 162 -11.80 -7.53 2.96
CA ILE A 162 -11.16 -8.83 3.17
C ILE A 162 -10.03 -9.09 2.15
N SER A 163 -10.19 -8.62 0.90
CA SER A 163 -9.12 -8.68 -0.11
C SER A 163 -7.86 -7.96 0.35
N VAL A 164 -8.00 -6.71 0.83
CA VAL A 164 -6.88 -5.93 1.34
C VAL A 164 -6.28 -6.58 2.59
N GLN A 165 -7.12 -7.08 3.50
CA GLN A 165 -6.64 -7.74 4.72
C GLN A 165 -5.83 -9.01 4.42
N ARG A 166 -6.28 -9.87 3.49
CA ARG A 166 -5.54 -11.09 3.14
C ARG A 166 -4.16 -10.76 2.55
N LEU A 167 -4.07 -9.73 1.72
CA LEU A 167 -2.80 -9.25 1.17
C LEU A 167 -1.90 -8.64 2.27
N ALA A 168 -2.46 -7.80 3.12
CA ALA A 168 -1.75 -7.18 4.24
C ALA A 168 -1.22 -8.25 5.23
N HIS A 169 -2.01 -9.31 5.44
CA HIS A 169 -1.65 -10.41 6.32
C HIS A 169 -0.43 -11.19 5.82
N GLU A 170 -0.25 -11.37 4.51
CA GLU A 170 0.98 -12.00 3.98
C GLU A 170 2.22 -11.16 4.30
N PHE A 171 2.16 -9.83 4.18
CA PHE A 171 3.24 -8.94 4.63
C PHE A 171 3.44 -8.97 6.14
N HIS A 172 2.36 -9.09 6.91
CA HIS A 172 2.44 -9.23 8.37
C HIS A 172 3.16 -10.51 8.78
N ARG A 173 2.85 -11.65 8.14
CA ARG A 173 3.54 -12.93 8.37
C ARG A 173 5.02 -12.88 8.00
N LEU A 174 5.38 -12.04 7.04
CA LEU A 174 6.77 -11.76 6.65
C LEU A 174 7.44 -10.70 7.55
N ASN A 175 6.80 -10.26 8.64
CA ASN A 175 7.29 -9.28 9.61
C ASN A 175 7.64 -7.91 8.99
N VAL A 176 6.92 -7.49 7.94
CA VAL A 176 7.07 -6.13 7.39
C VAL A 176 6.37 -5.13 8.31
N PRO A 177 7.09 -4.12 8.85
CA PRO A 177 6.49 -3.11 9.71
C PRO A 177 5.72 -2.08 8.86
N LEU A 178 4.78 -1.35 9.48
CA LEU A 178 3.98 -0.27 8.89
C LEU A 178 3.06 -0.67 7.72
N LEU A 179 3.61 -1.31 6.68
CA LEU A 179 2.91 -1.63 5.44
C LEU A 179 1.58 -2.37 5.65
N PRO A 180 1.49 -3.47 6.44
CA PRO A 180 0.21 -4.13 6.68
C PRO A 180 -0.85 -3.19 7.27
N ARG A 181 -0.46 -2.36 8.24
CA ARG A 181 -1.38 -1.42 8.90
C ARG A 181 -1.81 -0.30 7.96
N ILE A 182 -0.91 0.23 7.14
CA ILE A 182 -1.27 1.24 6.13
C ILE A 182 -2.30 0.67 5.15
N MET A 183 -2.15 -0.60 4.75
CA MET A 183 -3.08 -1.27 3.86
C MET A 183 -4.46 -1.44 4.52
N THR A 184 -4.53 -1.99 5.74
CA THR A 184 -5.84 -2.22 6.41
C THR A 184 -6.53 -0.92 6.79
N GLU A 185 -5.80 0.11 7.23
CA GLU A 185 -6.37 1.45 7.50
C GLU A 185 -6.91 2.13 6.24
N TYR A 186 -6.31 1.87 5.08
CA TYR A 186 -6.87 2.34 3.82
C TYR A 186 -8.21 1.64 3.53
N ALA A 187 -8.28 0.31 3.68
CA ALA A 187 -9.54 -0.42 3.54
C ALA A 187 -10.59 0.05 4.55
N HIS A 188 -10.21 0.25 5.81
CA HIS A 188 -11.06 0.81 6.84
C HIS A 188 -11.62 2.18 6.44
N SER A 189 -10.77 3.08 5.95
CA SER A 189 -11.20 4.43 5.55
C SER A 189 -12.25 4.44 4.42
N LEU A 190 -12.27 3.41 3.57
CA LEU A 190 -13.21 3.29 2.45
C LEU A 190 -14.49 2.52 2.81
N THR A 191 -14.44 1.64 3.81
CA THR A 191 -15.50 0.66 4.08
C THR A 191 -16.11 0.77 5.47
N GLY A 192 -15.42 1.40 6.42
CA GLY A 192 -15.74 1.38 7.84
C GLY A 192 -15.40 0.06 8.55
N ILE A 193 -14.86 -0.94 7.85
CA ILE A 193 -14.51 -2.26 8.40
C ILE A 193 -13.07 -2.21 8.90
N ASP A 194 -12.85 -2.39 10.22
CA ASP A 194 -11.53 -2.39 10.87
C ASP A 194 -11.11 -3.83 11.22
N ILE A 195 -10.00 -4.31 10.65
CA ILE A 195 -9.48 -5.69 10.82
C ILE A 195 -7.98 -5.65 11.16
#